data_AF-A0A7S2UQN5-F1
#
_entry.id   AF-A0A7S2UQN5-F1
#
_cell.length_a   1.000
_cell.length_b   1.000
_cell.length_c   1.000
_cell.angle_alpha   90.00
_cell.angle_beta   90.00
_cell.angle_gamma   90.00
#
_symmetry.space_group_name_H-M   'P 1'
#
loop_
_entity.id
_entity.type
_entity.pdbx_description
1 polymer ?
#
loop_
_entity_poly.entity_id
_entity_poly.type
_entity_poly.pdbx_seq_one_letter_code
_entity_poly.pdbx_strand_id
1 'polypeptide(L)'
;LHQVRIQITTMALKLVKTGRFSVLGLPSEQDQTAAPTQPSKTKESSAPKGQSEEKNVAEAPKKADAGKGKKGGKSKGQPQKAAKAPEREWTADMQADYDRILSVGEECQSAEELRGLILAKGRGSDNQGFNLYDGFEPSGRMHIAQGVFKAMNVNKCTSPGTNSTFVFWVADWFALMNDKMGGDLDKIKTVGRYLIEVWKAAGMDLSNVVFKWASEEITNNAHTYWPTMLDVARRFNITRIKKCCQIMGRLEGGLTAAQVLYPLMQCTDVFFLKADICQLGVDQRKVNMLAREYCDHANIKRKPVILS
;
A
#
# COMPACT_ATOMS: atom_id res chain seq x y z
N LEU A 1 30.61 3.68 5.93
CA LEU A 1 29.87 4.81 6.54
C LEU A 1 30.50 6.17 6.24
N HIS A 2 31.78 6.42 6.54
CA HIS A 2 32.43 7.72 6.26
C HIS A 2 32.55 8.04 4.76
N GLN A 3 32.96 7.08 3.93
CA GLN A 3 33.00 7.23 2.46
C GLN A 3 31.62 7.47 1.82
N VAL A 4 30.57 6.82 2.32
CA VAL A 4 29.19 6.99 1.84
C VAL A 4 28.68 8.41 2.16
N ARG A 5 29.00 8.91 3.36
CA ARG A 5 28.67 10.28 3.77
C ARG A 5 29.37 11.32 2.89
N ILE A 6 30.62 11.06 2.48
CA ILE A 6 31.36 11.91 1.54
C ILE A 6 30.74 11.86 0.15
N GLN A 7 30.38 10.68 -0.37
CA GLN A 7 29.75 10.55 -1.70
C GLN A 7 28.40 11.27 -1.77
N ILE A 8 27.53 11.09 -0.77
CA ILE A 8 26.21 11.74 -0.74
C ILE A 8 26.37 13.26 -0.62
N THR A 9 27.27 13.74 0.24
CA THR A 9 27.53 15.18 0.40
C THR A 9 28.11 15.79 -0.90
N THR A 10 28.99 15.06 -1.58
CA THR A 10 29.59 15.47 -2.86
C THR A 10 28.56 15.48 -3.99
N MET A 11 27.64 14.51 -4.03
CA MET A 11 26.55 14.47 -5.01
C MET A 11 25.51 15.57 -4.76
N ALA A 12 25.13 15.81 -3.51
CA ALA A 12 24.26 16.92 -3.12
C ALA A 12 24.88 18.27 -3.50
N LEU A 13 26.19 18.46 -3.25
CA LEU A 13 26.93 19.66 -3.66
C LEU A 13 27.02 19.82 -5.19
N LYS A 14 27.14 18.72 -5.96
CA LYS A 14 27.10 18.76 -7.43
C LYS A 14 25.73 19.16 -7.97
N LEU A 15 24.64 18.70 -7.35
CA LEU A 15 23.28 19.05 -7.73
C LEU A 15 22.95 20.53 -7.43
N VAL A 16 23.49 21.07 -6.32
CA VAL A 16 23.37 22.51 -5.99
C VAL A 16 24.22 23.37 -6.92
N LYS A 17 25.47 22.96 -7.24
CA LYS A 17 26.37 23.72 -8.13
C LYS A 17 25.95 23.74 -9.60
N THR A 18 25.15 22.79 -10.06
CA THR A 18 24.63 22.75 -11.44
C THR A 18 23.34 23.55 -11.62
N GLY A 19 22.93 24.33 -10.61
CA GLY A 19 21.76 25.22 -10.69
C GLY A 19 20.41 24.50 -10.75
N ARG A 20 20.38 23.17 -10.55
CA ARG A 20 19.15 22.36 -10.68
C ARG A 20 18.30 22.28 -9.40
N PHE A 21 18.79 22.77 -8.26
CA PHE A 21 18.02 22.88 -7.02
C PHE A 21 18.48 24.10 -6.22
N SER A 22 17.58 25.06 -5.96
CA SER A 22 17.80 26.06 -4.91
C SER A 22 17.59 25.38 -3.55
N VAL A 23 18.42 25.74 -2.57
CA VAL A 23 18.39 25.21 -1.22
C VAL A 23 17.10 25.68 -0.54
N LEU A 24 16.03 24.90 -0.70
CA LEU A 24 14.81 25.08 0.08
C LEU A 24 15.13 24.71 1.53
N GLY A 25 14.97 25.68 2.43
CA GLY A 25 15.03 25.49 3.87
C GLY A 25 13.91 24.56 4.33
N LEU A 26 14.11 23.25 4.16
CA LEU A 26 13.20 22.21 4.63
C LEU A 26 13.58 21.83 6.07
N PRO A 27 12.68 22.03 7.05
CA PRO A 27 12.97 21.72 8.45
C PRO A 27 13.17 20.21 8.69
N SER A 28 13.89 19.87 9.77
CA SER A 28 14.01 18.49 10.27
C SER A 28 12.72 18.05 10.97
N GLU A 29 12.43 16.74 10.95
CA GLU A 29 11.29 16.12 11.65
C GLU A 29 11.20 16.47 13.15
N GLN A 30 12.32 16.79 13.80
CA GLN A 30 12.35 17.16 15.21
C GLN A 30 11.66 18.49 15.52
N ASP A 31 11.47 19.38 14.53
CA ASP A 31 10.88 20.71 14.76
C ASP A 31 9.34 20.73 14.73
N GLN A 32 8.67 19.59 14.52
CA GLN A 32 7.20 19.52 14.35
C GLN A 32 6.44 18.79 15.47
N THR A 33 7.10 18.41 16.57
CA THR A 33 6.49 17.61 17.65
C THR A 33 5.88 18.42 18.81
N ALA A 34 5.76 19.75 18.68
CA ALA A 34 5.14 20.57 19.73
C ALA A 34 3.59 20.51 19.67
N ALA A 35 2.99 19.69 20.53
CA ALA A 35 1.54 19.67 20.76
C ALA A 35 1.09 20.91 21.55
N PRO A 36 -0.03 21.59 21.19
CA PRO A 36 -0.59 22.66 22.01
C PRO A 36 -1.37 22.09 23.20
N THR A 37 -1.04 22.59 24.40
CA THR A 37 -1.76 22.38 25.67
C THR A 37 -3.17 22.99 25.63
N GLN A 38 -4.21 22.22 26.01
CA GLN A 38 -5.56 22.72 26.26
C GLN A 38 -5.80 23.03 27.75
N PRO A 39 -6.62 24.05 28.09
CA PRO A 39 -7.23 24.18 29.41
C PRO A 39 -8.62 23.53 29.49
N SER A 40 -9.06 23.31 30.73
CA SER A 40 -10.05 22.34 31.20
C SER A 40 -11.50 22.83 31.42
N LYS A 41 -12.46 21.89 31.28
CA LYS A 41 -13.80 21.71 31.95
C LYS A 41 -14.89 22.79 31.65
N THR A 42 -16.19 22.48 31.45
CA THR A 42 -17.12 21.73 32.33
C THR A 42 -18.44 21.29 31.62
N LYS A 43 -19.17 20.37 32.29
CA LYS A 43 -20.51 19.72 32.12
C LYS A 43 -21.68 20.64 31.65
N GLU A 44 -22.88 20.21 31.20
CA GLU A 44 -23.80 19.13 31.61
C GLU A 44 -25.05 19.02 30.66
N SER A 45 -25.64 17.81 30.53
CA SER A 45 -27.07 17.36 30.32
C SER A 45 -28.07 18.17 29.43
N SER A 46 -29.22 17.69 28.91
CA SER A 46 -30.01 16.44 28.82
C SER A 46 -31.15 16.68 27.81
N ALA A 47 -31.77 15.61 27.27
CA ALA A 47 -32.90 15.65 26.33
C ALA A 47 -34.28 15.77 27.01
N PRO A 48 -35.36 15.98 26.24
CA PRO A 48 -36.46 14.99 26.31
C PRO A 48 -37.14 14.62 24.97
N LYS A 49 -37.98 13.57 25.06
CA LYS A 49 -38.73 12.82 24.05
C LYS A 49 -40.08 13.45 23.63
N GLY A 50 -40.59 13.02 22.46
CA GLY A 50 -42.01 12.85 22.06
C GLY A 50 -42.06 12.18 20.67
N GLN A 51 -42.59 10.95 20.46
CA GLN A 51 -44.00 10.54 20.17
C GLN A 51 -44.66 11.43 19.09
N SER A 52 -45.32 10.96 18.02
CA SER A 52 -46.08 9.71 17.74
C SER A 52 -46.47 9.63 16.23
N GLU A 53 -46.75 8.41 15.74
CA GLU A 53 -47.77 8.03 14.70
C GLU A 53 -47.66 8.63 13.26
N GLU A 54 -48.04 8.01 12.14
CA GLU A 54 -48.88 6.86 11.83
C GLU A 54 -48.56 6.30 10.41
N LYS A 55 -49.28 5.23 10.05
CA LYS A 55 -49.17 4.30 8.92
C LYS A 55 -49.27 4.93 7.52
N ASN A 56 -48.65 4.28 6.53
CA ASN A 56 -49.36 3.90 5.30
C ASN A 56 -48.72 2.69 4.60
N VAL A 57 -49.59 1.74 4.26
CA VAL A 57 -49.37 0.49 3.52
C VAL A 57 -50.06 0.65 2.17
N ALA A 58 -49.40 0.25 1.08
CA ALA A 58 -49.93 -0.16 -0.23
C ALA A 58 -48.84 0.11 -1.29
N GLU A 59 -48.63 -0.62 -2.37
CA GLU A 59 -49.05 -1.94 -2.85
C GLU A 59 -48.19 -2.16 -4.12
N ALA A 60 -47.82 -3.41 -4.41
CA ALA A 60 -47.13 -3.77 -5.65
C ALA A 60 -48.12 -3.91 -6.81
N PRO A 61 -47.68 -3.79 -8.09
CA PRO A 61 -48.35 -4.49 -9.16
C PRO A 61 -47.51 -5.63 -9.74
N LYS A 62 -48.23 -6.71 -10.04
CA LYS A 62 -47.79 -7.93 -10.72
C LYS A 62 -47.65 -7.71 -12.23
N LYS A 63 -46.71 -8.50 -12.77
CA LYS A 63 -46.59 -9.14 -14.10
C LYS A 63 -47.67 -8.87 -15.17
N ALA A 64 -47.19 -8.66 -16.39
CA ALA A 64 -47.83 -9.11 -17.63
C ALA A 64 -46.84 -9.97 -18.46
N ASP A 65 -47.43 -10.89 -19.21
CA ASP A 65 -46.87 -12.09 -19.85
C ASP A 65 -46.61 -11.89 -21.36
N ALA A 66 -45.93 -12.90 -21.93
CA ALA A 66 -45.99 -13.39 -23.31
C ALA A 66 -45.03 -12.80 -24.38
N GLY A 67 -44.09 -13.65 -24.79
CA GLY A 67 -43.33 -13.54 -26.04
C GLY A 67 -42.60 -14.85 -26.38
N LYS A 68 -43.30 -15.81 -27.00
CA LYS A 68 -42.76 -17.08 -27.51
C LYS A 68 -41.73 -16.84 -28.64
N GLY A 69 -40.59 -17.55 -28.60
CA GLY A 69 -39.62 -17.56 -29.69
C GLY A 69 -38.63 -18.73 -29.67
N LYS A 70 -38.99 -19.80 -30.40
CA LYS A 70 -38.19 -20.85 -31.07
C LYS A 70 -36.98 -21.53 -30.36
N LYS A 71 -37.15 -22.85 -30.17
CA LYS A 71 -36.11 -23.86 -29.95
C LYS A 71 -35.10 -23.91 -31.10
N GLY A 72 -33.81 -23.89 -30.78
CA GLY A 72 -32.71 -24.33 -31.65
C GLY A 72 -31.77 -25.21 -30.82
N GLY A 73 -31.77 -26.52 -31.08
CA GLY A 73 -30.90 -27.48 -30.41
C GLY A 73 -29.44 -27.27 -30.83
N LYS A 74 -28.54 -27.15 -29.85
CA LYS A 74 -27.11 -27.33 -30.04
C LYS A 74 -26.61 -28.43 -29.12
N SER A 75 -25.98 -29.40 -29.77
CA SER A 75 -25.18 -30.50 -29.24
C SER A 75 -24.37 -30.12 -27.99
N LYS A 76 -24.54 -30.91 -26.92
CA LYS A 76 -23.65 -30.88 -25.74
C LYS A 76 -22.38 -31.68 -26.08
N GLY A 77 -21.35 -30.99 -26.55
CA GLY A 77 -19.98 -31.51 -26.49
C GLY A 77 -19.53 -31.56 -25.02
N GLN A 78 -19.05 -32.72 -24.56
CA GLN A 78 -18.41 -32.84 -23.26
C GLN A 78 -17.17 -31.91 -23.19
N PRO A 79 -16.94 -31.18 -22.09
CA PRO A 79 -15.70 -30.44 -21.93
C PRO A 79 -14.54 -31.42 -21.76
N GLN A 80 -13.65 -31.47 -22.75
CA GLN A 80 -12.33 -32.07 -22.60
C GLN A 80 -11.62 -31.40 -21.42
N LYS A 81 -11.25 -32.18 -20.40
CA LYS A 81 -10.37 -31.72 -19.32
C LYS A 81 -9.09 -31.23 -19.96
N ALA A 82 -8.85 -29.92 -19.92
CA ALA A 82 -7.55 -29.35 -20.26
C ALA A 82 -6.48 -30.08 -19.43
N ALA A 83 -5.46 -30.62 -20.12
CA ALA A 83 -4.31 -31.19 -19.45
C ALA A 83 -3.71 -30.12 -18.51
N LYS A 84 -3.58 -30.43 -17.22
CA LYS A 84 -2.87 -29.56 -16.28
C LYS A 84 -1.46 -29.38 -16.83
N ALA A 85 -1.05 -28.13 -17.03
CA ALA A 85 0.35 -27.81 -17.31
C ALA A 85 1.23 -28.50 -16.25
N PRO A 86 2.41 -29.02 -16.64
CA PRO A 86 3.30 -29.69 -15.70
C PRO A 86 3.61 -28.75 -14.52
N GLU A 87 3.53 -29.31 -13.32
CA GLU A 87 3.80 -28.58 -12.09
C GLU A 87 5.28 -28.17 -12.08
N ARG A 88 5.55 -26.87 -11.95
CA ARG A 88 6.93 -26.35 -12.00
C ARG A 88 7.72 -26.92 -10.83
N GLU A 89 8.95 -27.35 -11.08
CA GLU A 89 9.83 -27.86 -10.03
C GLU A 89 10.66 -26.73 -9.39
N TRP A 90 11.02 -26.91 -8.12
CA TRP A 90 11.86 -25.97 -7.38
C TRP A 90 13.33 -26.11 -7.80
N THR A 91 13.93 -25.02 -8.25
CA THR A 91 15.32 -25.01 -8.77
C THR A 91 16.29 -24.35 -7.79
N ALA A 92 17.60 -24.55 -8.01
CA ALA A 92 18.64 -23.89 -7.23
C ALA A 92 18.58 -22.35 -7.35
N ASP A 93 18.25 -21.83 -8.54
CA ASP A 93 18.10 -20.39 -8.76
C ASP A 93 16.90 -19.83 -7.98
N MET A 94 15.78 -20.56 -7.91
CA MET A 94 14.64 -20.18 -7.07
C MET A 94 15.01 -20.16 -5.58
N GLN A 95 15.84 -21.10 -5.14
CA GLN A 95 16.37 -21.10 -3.77
C GLN A 95 17.23 -19.86 -3.51
N ALA A 96 18.12 -19.50 -4.43
CA ALA A 96 18.95 -18.31 -4.31
C ALA A 96 18.10 -17.01 -4.32
N ASP A 97 17.05 -16.95 -5.14
CA ASP A 97 16.10 -15.84 -5.16
C ASP A 97 15.33 -15.75 -3.82
N TYR A 98 14.86 -16.89 -3.30
CA TYR A 98 14.19 -16.99 -2.01
C TYR A 98 15.06 -16.51 -0.84
N ASP A 99 16.29 -17.03 -0.71
CA ASP A 99 17.20 -16.66 0.38
C ASP A 99 17.58 -15.17 0.30
N ARG A 100 17.81 -14.65 -0.92
CA ARG A 100 18.12 -13.24 -1.14
C ARG A 100 16.96 -12.33 -0.74
N ILE A 101 15.73 -12.66 -1.14
CA ILE A 101 14.53 -11.87 -0.79
C ILE A 101 14.27 -11.98 0.72
N LEU A 102 14.33 -13.17 1.30
CA LEU A 102 14.10 -13.37 2.72
C LEU A 102 15.09 -12.57 3.57
N SER A 103 16.35 -12.41 3.12
CA SER A 103 17.37 -11.58 3.79
C SER A 103 17.07 -10.08 3.88
N VAL A 104 16.01 -9.61 3.21
CA VAL A 104 15.60 -8.19 3.24
C VAL A 104 14.80 -7.86 4.50
N GLY A 105 13.96 -8.79 4.96
CA GLY A 105 13.11 -8.59 6.13
C GLY A 105 13.80 -9.04 7.43
N GLU A 106 13.52 -8.33 8.50
CA GLU A 106 13.67 -8.83 9.87
C GLU A 106 12.64 -9.92 10.17
N GLU A 107 11.45 -9.84 9.55
CA GLU A 107 10.38 -10.82 9.68
C GLU A 107 9.69 -11.17 8.36
N CYS A 108 9.17 -12.40 8.26
CA CYS A 108 8.41 -12.87 7.09
C CYS A 108 7.14 -13.62 7.50
N GLN A 109 5.98 -13.18 7.01
CA GLN A 109 4.66 -13.78 7.25
C GLN A 109 3.95 -14.11 5.92
N SER A 110 4.03 -15.35 5.41
CA SER A 110 4.91 -16.43 5.87
C SER A 110 6.00 -16.80 4.86
N ALA A 111 7.08 -17.38 5.38
CA ALA A 111 8.17 -17.93 4.56
C ALA A 111 7.69 -19.02 3.59
N GLU A 112 6.70 -19.83 3.99
CA GLU A 112 6.08 -20.83 3.13
C GLU A 112 5.31 -20.19 1.96
N GLU A 113 4.53 -19.14 2.23
CA GLU A 113 3.81 -18.39 1.20
C GLU A 113 4.78 -17.71 0.23
N LEU A 114 5.92 -17.19 0.71
CA LEU A 114 6.99 -16.65 -0.13
C LEU A 114 7.57 -17.72 -1.07
N ARG A 115 7.82 -18.93 -0.55
CA ARG A 115 8.29 -20.05 -1.37
C ARG A 115 7.28 -20.41 -2.46
N GLY A 116 6.00 -20.54 -2.08
CA GLY A 116 4.92 -20.82 -3.04
C GLY A 116 4.75 -19.72 -4.08
N LEU A 117 4.94 -18.45 -3.68
CA LEU A 117 4.91 -17.29 -4.57
C LEU A 117 6.00 -17.38 -5.64
N ILE A 118 7.25 -17.64 -5.25
CA ILE A 118 8.39 -17.75 -6.18
C ILE A 118 8.19 -18.93 -7.13
N LEU A 119 7.70 -20.07 -6.63
CA LEU A 119 7.41 -21.22 -7.48
C LEU A 119 6.33 -20.91 -8.52
N ALA A 120 5.29 -20.17 -8.14
CA ALA A 120 4.18 -19.85 -9.03
C ALA A 120 4.48 -18.72 -10.03
N LYS A 121 5.19 -17.67 -9.60
CA LYS A 121 5.33 -16.40 -10.34
C LYS A 121 6.77 -15.94 -10.55
N GLY A 122 7.75 -16.54 -9.89
CA GLY A 122 9.15 -16.13 -9.98
C GLY A 122 9.81 -16.49 -11.31
N ARG A 123 11.13 -16.44 -11.31
CA ARG A 123 12.02 -16.79 -12.43
C ARG A 123 11.53 -17.97 -13.25
N GLY A 124 11.47 -17.79 -14.58
CA GLY A 124 11.10 -18.84 -15.54
C GLY A 124 9.63 -19.24 -15.52
N SER A 125 8.75 -18.44 -14.91
CA SER A 125 7.30 -18.63 -15.06
C SER A 125 6.80 -17.91 -16.30
N ASP A 126 5.71 -18.41 -16.88
CA ASP A 126 4.99 -17.74 -17.97
C ASP A 126 4.12 -16.56 -17.49
N ASN A 127 4.15 -16.28 -16.19
CA ASN A 127 3.41 -15.18 -15.56
C ASN A 127 4.21 -13.86 -15.66
N GLN A 128 3.51 -12.72 -15.54
CA GLN A 128 4.11 -11.37 -15.53
C GLN A 128 4.99 -11.07 -14.30
N GLY A 129 5.31 -12.07 -13.48
CA GLY A 129 6.06 -11.87 -12.24
C GLY A 129 5.18 -11.56 -11.03
N PHE A 130 5.82 -11.20 -9.94
CA PHE A 130 5.16 -10.80 -8.68
C PHE A 130 5.56 -9.39 -8.24
N ASN A 131 4.62 -8.73 -7.56
CA ASN A 131 4.81 -7.34 -7.15
C ASN A 131 5.19 -7.25 -5.68
N LEU A 132 6.27 -6.51 -5.39
CA LEU A 132 6.54 -5.99 -4.06
C LEU A 132 6.14 -4.51 -4.04
N TYR A 133 5.77 -3.98 -2.88
CA TYR A 133 5.61 -2.54 -2.73
C TYR A 133 6.09 -2.02 -1.38
N ASP A 134 6.44 -0.73 -1.36
CA ASP A 134 6.62 0.07 -0.17
C ASP A 134 6.04 1.48 -0.40
N GLY A 135 5.47 2.06 0.65
CA GLY A 135 4.81 3.36 0.63
C GLY A 135 5.56 4.40 1.43
N PHE A 136 5.71 5.60 0.88
CA PHE A 136 6.44 6.68 1.51
C PHE A 136 5.60 7.95 1.54
N GLU A 137 5.29 8.44 2.74
CA GLU A 137 4.77 9.80 2.93
C GLU A 137 5.88 10.82 2.56
N PRO A 138 5.64 11.73 1.60
CA PRO A 138 6.59 12.80 1.32
C PRO A 138 6.56 13.88 2.41
N SER A 139 7.33 13.66 3.48
CA SER A 139 7.24 14.42 4.74
C SER A 139 8.45 15.33 5.04
N GLY A 140 9.51 15.27 4.24
CA GLY A 140 10.68 16.12 4.42
C GLY A 140 11.95 15.55 3.78
N ARG A 141 13.10 15.81 4.42
CA ARG A 141 14.40 15.31 3.96
C ARG A 141 14.46 13.79 4.13
N MET A 142 14.99 13.10 3.11
CA MET A 142 15.12 11.65 3.15
C MET A 142 16.26 11.25 4.11
N HIS A 143 15.96 10.33 5.01
CA HIS A 143 16.98 9.74 5.89
C HIS A 143 17.73 8.59 5.20
N ILE A 144 18.92 8.23 5.70
CA ILE A 144 19.77 7.20 5.08
C ILE A 144 19.07 5.84 4.93
N ALA A 145 18.19 5.48 5.88
CA ALA A 145 17.41 4.26 5.84
C ALA A 145 16.41 4.26 4.67
N GLN A 146 15.71 5.38 4.45
CA GLN A 146 14.74 5.53 3.37
C GLN A 146 15.41 5.61 1.99
N GLY A 147 16.65 6.11 1.91
CA GLY A 147 17.39 6.23 0.65
C GLY A 147 18.25 5.02 0.34
N VAL A 148 19.44 4.97 0.95
CA VAL A 148 20.49 4.01 0.60
C VAL A 148 20.09 2.59 0.98
N PHE A 149 19.62 2.39 2.21
CA PHE A 149 19.26 1.05 2.68
C PHE A 149 18.06 0.51 1.89
N LYS A 150 17.07 1.35 1.60
CA LYS A 150 15.96 0.97 0.74
C LYS A 150 16.41 0.60 -0.68
N ALA A 151 17.29 1.38 -1.30
CA ALA A 151 17.81 1.06 -2.63
C ALA A 151 18.54 -0.30 -2.66
N MET A 152 19.33 -0.61 -1.64
CA MET A 152 19.99 -1.92 -1.51
C MET A 152 18.99 -3.07 -1.39
N ASN A 153 17.95 -2.91 -0.58
CA ASN A 153 16.91 -3.92 -0.40
C ASN A 153 16.08 -4.13 -1.67
N VAL A 154 15.73 -3.05 -2.36
CA VAL A 154 15.03 -3.12 -3.65
C VAL A 154 15.86 -3.88 -4.67
N ASN A 155 17.15 -3.56 -4.81
CA ASN A 155 18.04 -4.25 -5.75
C ASN A 155 18.15 -5.76 -5.45
N LYS A 156 18.07 -6.18 -4.18
CA LYS A 156 17.98 -7.61 -3.81
C LYS A 156 16.67 -8.23 -4.32
N CYS A 157 15.55 -7.54 -4.12
CA CYS A 157 14.22 -7.99 -4.53
C CYS A 157 14.02 -8.01 -6.05
N THR A 158 14.64 -7.09 -6.80
CA THR A 158 14.51 -6.92 -8.25
C THR A 158 15.70 -7.46 -9.04
N SER A 159 16.58 -8.24 -8.40
CA SER A 159 17.77 -8.80 -9.03
C SER A 159 17.45 -9.53 -10.35
N PRO A 160 18.31 -9.44 -11.38
CA PRO A 160 18.02 -9.93 -12.73
C PRO A 160 17.45 -11.36 -12.79
N GLY A 161 16.32 -11.48 -13.49
CA GLY A 161 15.61 -12.73 -13.73
C GLY A 161 14.75 -13.25 -12.58
N THR A 162 14.68 -12.55 -11.44
CA THR A 162 13.76 -12.89 -10.33
C THR A 162 12.28 -12.87 -10.77
N ASN A 163 11.96 -12.15 -11.85
CA ASN A 163 10.62 -11.90 -12.35
C ASN A 163 9.74 -11.18 -11.31
N SER A 164 10.27 -10.08 -10.78
CA SER A 164 9.63 -9.28 -9.75
C SER A 164 9.64 -7.80 -10.15
N THR A 165 8.62 -7.06 -9.76
CA THR A 165 8.56 -5.60 -9.89
C THR A 165 8.42 -4.99 -8.52
N PHE A 166 9.19 -3.93 -8.24
CA PHE A 166 9.06 -3.15 -7.00
C PHE A 166 8.29 -1.86 -7.27
N VAL A 167 7.16 -1.70 -6.59
CA VAL A 167 6.33 -0.50 -6.66
C VAL A 167 6.69 0.44 -5.52
N PHE A 168 7.19 1.62 -5.86
CA PHE A 168 7.31 2.74 -4.93
C PHE A 168 6.01 3.54 -4.95
N TRP A 169 5.28 3.47 -3.85
CA TRP A 169 4.04 4.21 -3.67
C TRP A 169 4.33 5.56 -3.02
N VAL A 170 4.33 6.61 -3.83
CA VAL A 170 4.47 8.00 -3.38
C VAL A 170 3.14 8.43 -2.77
N ALA A 171 3.07 8.32 -1.44
CA ALA A 171 1.84 8.37 -0.66
C ALA A 171 1.47 9.84 -0.34
N ASP A 172 1.23 10.65 -1.37
CA ASP A 172 1.00 12.09 -1.25
C ASP A 172 -0.30 12.44 -0.50
N TRP A 173 -1.42 11.76 -0.80
CA TRP A 173 -2.64 11.90 0.00
C TRP A 173 -2.50 11.38 1.43
N PHE A 174 -1.63 10.40 1.67
CA PHE A 174 -1.36 9.90 3.01
C PHE A 174 -0.58 10.91 3.85
N ALA A 175 0.44 11.54 3.24
CA ALA A 175 1.14 12.66 3.85
C ALA A 175 0.18 13.84 4.16
N LEU A 176 -0.78 14.11 3.27
CA LEU A 176 -1.82 15.13 3.52
C LEU A 176 -2.73 14.75 4.70
N MET A 177 -3.23 13.50 4.75
CA MET A 177 -4.07 13.01 5.85
C MET A 177 -3.34 12.98 7.20
N ASN A 178 -2.01 12.96 7.19
CA ASN A 178 -1.17 12.96 8.39
C ASN A 178 -0.54 14.34 8.70
N ASP A 179 -1.07 15.41 8.11
CA ASP A 179 -0.66 16.82 8.32
C ASP A 179 0.81 17.10 8.02
N LYS A 180 1.44 16.31 7.14
CA LYS A 180 2.83 16.54 6.74
C LYS A 180 2.95 17.81 5.91
N MET A 181 4.10 18.46 5.99
CA MET A 181 4.37 19.71 5.29
C MET A 181 3.34 20.82 5.57
N GLY A 182 2.71 20.78 6.75
CA GLY A 182 1.64 21.72 7.13
C GLY A 182 0.33 21.51 6.37
N GLY A 183 0.09 20.32 5.83
CA GLY A 183 -1.10 20.01 5.03
C GLY A 183 -1.09 20.61 3.62
N ASP A 184 0.08 21.03 3.14
CA ASP A 184 0.24 21.65 1.82
C ASP A 184 0.59 20.59 0.76
N LEU A 185 -0.39 20.25 -0.07
CA LEU A 185 -0.24 19.20 -1.09
C LEU A 185 0.82 19.55 -2.15
N ASP A 186 1.03 20.82 -2.49
CA ASP A 186 2.03 21.23 -3.48
C ASP A 186 3.44 21.05 -2.92
N LYS A 187 3.63 21.36 -1.64
CA LYS A 187 4.88 21.04 -0.93
C LYS A 187 5.10 19.54 -0.85
N ILE A 188 4.08 18.75 -0.50
CA ILE A 188 4.16 17.27 -0.47
C ILE A 188 4.58 16.73 -1.84
N LYS A 189 3.96 17.19 -2.93
CA LYS A 189 4.34 16.76 -4.29
C LYS A 189 5.76 17.19 -4.66
N THR A 190 6.21 18.34 -4.19
CA THR A 190 7.60 18.78 -4.38
C THR A 190 8.58 17.85 -3.65
N VAL A 191 8.28 17.49 -2.41
CA VAL A 191 9.07 16.51 -1.64
C VAL A 191 9.06 15.14 -2.33
N GLY A 192 7.90 14.66 -2.82
CA GLY A 192 7.82 13.36 -3.48
C GLY A 192 8.70 13.27 -4.74
N ARG A 193 8.75 14.34 -5.55
CA ARG A 193 9.70 14.42 -6.68
C ARG A 193 11.15 14.38 -6.22
N TYR A 194 11.47 15.10 -5.13
CA TYR A 194 12.79 15.04 -4.52
C TYR A 194 13.14 13.61 -4.06
N LEU A 195 12.22 12.87 -3.43
CA LEU A 195 12.48 11.50 -2.99
C LEU A 195 12.80 10.57 -4.17
N ILE A 196 12.05 10.68 -5.27
CA ILE A 196 12.30 9.94 -6.52
C ILE A 196 13.73 10.18 -7.02
N GLU A 197 14.17 11.43 -7.09
CA GLU A 197 15.52 11.75 -7.56
C GLU A 197 16.61 11.23 -6.61
N VAL A 198 16.36 11.20 -5.30
CA VAL A 198 17.30 10.58 -4.34
C VAL A 198 17.43 9.08 -4.57
N TRP A 199 16.32 8.34 -4.77
CA TRP A 199 16.40 6.90 -5.04
C TRP A 199 17.12 6.58 -6.34
N LYS A 200 16.90 7.35 -7.40
CA LYS A 200 17.65 7.23 -8.66
C LYS A 200 19.15 7.46 -8.45
N ALA A 201 19.50 8.49 -7.67
CA ALA A 201 20.89 8.82 -7.38
C ALA A 201 21.58 7.83 -6.41
N ALA A 202 20.81 7.12 -5.59
CA ALA A 202 21.32 6.15 -4.61
C ALA A 202 21.75 4.80 -5.21
N GLY A 203 21.70 4.64 -6.55
CA GLY A 203 22.12 3.42 -7.23
C GLY A 203 21.04 2.32 -7.26
N MET A 204 19.76 2.72 -7.17
CA MET A 204 18.65 1.80 -7.39
C MET A 204 18.62 1.39 -8.87
N ASP A 205 18.57 0.08 -9.14
CA ASP A 205 18.32 -0.41 -10.49
C ASP A 205 16.84 -0.23 -10.83
N LEU A 206 16.56 0.62 -11.81
CA LEU A 206 15.21 1.00 -12.20
C LEU A 206 14.58 0.04 -13.21
N SER A 207 15.32 -0.98 -13.68
CA SER A 207 14.86 -1.93 -14.70
C SER A 207 13.51 -2.57 -14.36
N ASN A 208 13.29 -2.86 -13.09
CA ASN A 208 12.05 -3.45 -12.56
C ASN A 208 11.48 -2.65 -11.38
N VAL A 209 11.63 -1.32 -11.40
CA VAL A 209 11.08 -0.43 -10.37
C VAL A 209 10.12 0.57 -11.02
N VAL A 210 8.95 0.75 -10.41
CA VAL A 210 7.97 1.73 -10.85
C VAL A 210 7.61 2.68 -9.72
N PHE A 211 7.56 3.98 -10.02
CA PHE A 211 7.10 5.01 -9.09
C PHE A 211 5.65 5.34 -9.43
N LYS A 212 4.77 5.27 -8.43
CA LYS A 212 3.34 5.52 -8.56
C LYS A 212 2.88 6.53 -7.54
N TRP A 213 2.14 7.54 -7.98
CA TRP A 213 1.58 8.56 -7.09
C TRP A 213 0.20 8.15 -6.61
N ALA A 214 -0.03 8.21 -5.31
CA ALA A 214 -1.29 7.77 -4.73
C ALA A 214 -2.49 8.55 -5.27
N SER A 215 -2.39 9.88 -5.26
CA SER A 215 -3.46 10.74 -5.77
C SER A 215 -3.79 10.49 -7.25
N GLU A 216 -2.80 10.22 -8.09
CA GLU A 216 -2.99 10.00 -9.52
C GLU A 216 -3.61 8.63 -9.79
N GLU A 217 -3.02 7.56 -9.24
CA GLU A 217 -3.48 6.20 -9.48
C GLU A 217 -4.87 5.96 -8.89
N ILE A 218 -5.15 6.49 -7.71
CA ILE A 218 -6.47 6.39 -7.08
C ILE A 218 -7.51 7.18 -7.87
N THR A 219 -7.21 8.43 -8.28
CA THR A 219 -8.13 9.23 -9.10
C THR A 219 -8.46 8.52 -10.41
N ASN A 220 -7.44 8.03 -11.12
CA ASN A 220 -7.60 7.37 -12.41
C ASN A 220 -8.40 6.07 -12.32
N ASN A 221 -8.45 5.44 -11.14
CA ASN A 221 -9.13 4.17 -10.90
C ASN A 221 -10.14 4.26 -9.76
N ALA A 222 -10.74 5.44 -9.56
CA ALA A 222 -11.61 5.73 -8.41
C ALA A 222 -12.79 4.76 -8.30
N HIS A 223 -13.33 4.34 -9.45
CA HIS A 223 -14.43 3.39 -9.56
C HIS A 223 -14.10 1.99 -9.03
N THR A 224 -12.81 1.64 -8.93
CA THR A 224 -12.33 0.37 -8.34
C THR A 224 -11.86 0.59 -6.92
N TYR A 225 -11.07 1.64 -6.67
CA TYR A 225 -10.43 1.87 -5.37
C TYR A 225 -11.43 2.10 -4.23
N TRP A 226 -12.36 3.05 -4.41
CA TRP A 226 -13.25 3.46 -3.33
C TRP A 226 -14.25 2.37 -2.92
N PRO A 227 -14.87 1.60 -3.85
CA PRO A 227 -15.69 0.46 -3.45
C PRO A 227 -14.93 -0.59 -2.64
N THR A 228 -13.67 -0.88 -2.98
CA THR A 228 -12.84 -1.80 -2.18
C THR A 228 -12.54 -1.23 -0.80
N MET A 229 -12.20 0.06 -0.70
CA MET A 229 -11.98 0.72 0.60
C MET A 229 -13.23 0.68 1.49
N LEU A 230 -14.41 0.95 0.92
CA LEU A 230 -15.68 0.84 1.64
C LEU A 230 -15.96 -0.61 2.07
N ASP A 231 -15.59 -1.60 1.26
CA ASP A 231 -15.67 -3.02 1.62
C ASP A 231 -14.74 -3.40 2.78
N VAL A 232 -13.53 -2.84 2.83
CA VAL A 232 -12.63 -2.97 3.98
C VAL A 232 -13.27 -2.31 5.21
N ALA A 233 -13.74 -1.07 5.08
CA ALA A 233 -14.30 -0.28 6.18
C ALA A 233 -15.49 -0.97 6.86
N ARG A 234 -16.39 -1.61 6.10
CA ARG A 234 -17.57 -2.31 6.66
C ARG A 234 -17.25 -3.62 7.39
N ARG A 235 -16.01 -4.14 7.29
CA ARG A 235 -15.60 -5.43 7.87
C ARG A 235 -14.82 -5.29 9.18
N PHE A 236 -14.40 -4.08 9.53
CA PHE A 236 -13.62 -3.81 10.73
C PHE A 236 -14.26 -2.71 11.56
N ASN A 237 -14.35 -2.94 12.87
CA ASN A 237 -14.83 -1.90 13.77
C ASN A 237 -13.76 -0.82 14.00
N ILE A 238 -14.21 0.34 14.48
CA ILE A 238 -13.33 1.49 14.73
C ILE A 238 -12.17 1.15 15.68
N THR A 239 -12.41 0.31 16.69
CA THR A 239 -11.38 -0.13 17.65
C THR A 239 -10.24 -0.86 16.96
N ARG A 240 -10.54 -1.72 15.98
CA ARG A 240 -9.52 -2.45 15.20
C ARG A 240 -8.72 -1.52 14.31
N ILE A 241 -9.36 -0.51 13.71
CA ILE A 241 -8.71 0.49 12.85
C ILE A 241 -7.80 1.41 13.66
N LYS A 242 -8.25 1.87 14.83
CA LYS A 242 -7.45 2.73 15.72
C LYS A 242 -6.14 2.07 16.14
N LYS A 243 -6.12 0.76 16.38
CA LYS A 243 -4.88 0.03 16.69
C LYS A 243 -3.79 0.17 15.63
N CYS A 244 -4.15 0.48 14.39
CA CYS A 244 -3.21 0.72 13.29
C CYS A 244 -2.63 2.13 13.27
N CYS A 245 -3.03 3.08 14.12
CA CYS A 245 -2.54 4.46 14.06
C CYS A 245 -1.02 4.63 14.27
N GLN A 246 -0.34 3.60 14.78
CA GLN A 246 1.12 3.63 14.92
C GLN A 246 1.84 3.67 13.56
N ILE A 247 1.20 3.19 12.49
CA ILE A 247 1.77 3.20 11.12
C ILE A 247 2.04 4.61 10.60
N MET A 248 1.39 5.62 11.18
CA MET A 248 1.52 7.05 10.86
C MET A 248 2.24 7.83 11.97
N GLY A 249 2.82 7.13 12.95
CA GLY A 249 3.50 7.74 14.11
C GLY A 249 2.56 8.39 15.13
N ARG A 250 1.28 7.99 15.18
CA ARG A 250 0.26 8.57 16.07
C ARG A 250 -0.14 7.59 17.18
N LEU A 251 -0.65 8.15 18.28
CA LEU A 251 -1.30 7.41 19.35
C LEU A 251 -2.82 7.35 19.12
N GLU A 252 -3.52 6.40 19.71
CA GLU A 252 -4.96 6.17 19.47
C GLU A 252 -5.87 7.32 19.97
N GLY A 253 -5.36 8.21 20.81
CA GLY A 253 -6.08 9.37 21.35
C GLY A 253 -6.06 10.56 20.38
N GLY A 254 -7.21 11.20 20.18
CA GLY A 254 -7.29 12.46 19.43
C GLY A 254 -7.14 12.33 17.90
N LEU A 255 -7.35 11.15 17.34
CA LEU A 255 -7.28 10.93 15.89
C LEU A 255 -8.36 11.73 15.14
N THR A 256 -7.97 12.38 14.05
CA THR A 256 -8.92 12.98 13.11
C THR A 256 -9.64 11.89 12.29
N ALA A 257 -10.74 12.24 11.63
CA ALA A 257 -11.41 11.32 10.72
C ALA A 257 -10.51 10.89 9.55
N ALA A 258 -9.63 11.79 9.07
CA ALA A 258 -8.62 11.47 8.05
C ALA A 258 -7.64 10.38 8.54
N GLN A 259 -7.23 10.44 9.81
CA GLN A 259 -6.35 9.44 10.42
C GLN A 259 -7.06 8.12 10.73
N VAL A 260 -8.39 8.11 10.77
CA VAL A 260 -9.18 6.86 10.78
C VAL A 260 -9.29 6.27 9.36
N LEU A 261 -9.39 7.13 8.35
CA LEU A 261 -9.46 6.72 6.94
C LEU A 261 -8.12 6.15 6.44
N TYR A 262 -7.01 6.69 6.92
CA TYR A 262 -5.66 6.33 6.47
C TYR A 262 -5.39 4.81 6.51
N PRO A 263 -5.57 4.07 7.63
CA PRO A 263 -5.30 2.64 7.64
C PRO A 263 -6.24 1.82 6.74
N LEU A 264 -7.45 2.31 6.48
CA LEU A 264 -8.39 1.68 5.54
C LEU A 264 -7.88 1.82 4.11
N MET A 265 -7.39 3.01 3.74
CA MET A 265 -6.78 3.27 2.45
C MET A 265 -5.49 2.45 2.26
N GLN A 266 -4.59 2.43 3.23
CA GLN A 266 -3.34 1.66 3.11
C GLN A 266 -3.60 0.14 3.05
N CYS A 267 -4.62 -0.36 3.77
CA CYS A 267 -5.07 -1.75 3.61
C CYS A 267 -5.58 -2.00 2.17
N THR A 268 -6.32 -1.05 1.61
CA THR A 268 -6.84 -1.11 0.24
C THR A 268 -5.72 -1.10 -0.80
N ASP A 269 -4.66 -0.31 -0.58
CA ASP A 269 -3.51 -0.19 -1.48
C ASP A 269 -2.86 -1.54 -1.78
N VAL A 270 -2.79 -2.45 -0.80
CA VAL A 270 -2.24 -3.80 -0.96
C VAL A 270 -2.93 -4.53 -2.12
N PHE A 271 -4.25 -4.45 -2.19
CA PHE A 271 -5.05 -5.12 -3.22
C PHE A 271 -5.10 -4.32 -4.51
N PHE A 272 -5.19 -3.00 -4.40
CA PHE A 272 -5.22 -2.10 -5.55
C PHE A 272 -3.93 -2.17 -6.37
N LEU A 273 -2.78 -2.18 -5.71
CA LEU A 273 -1.46 -2.35 -6.34
C LEU A 273 -1.16 -3.79 -6.74
N LYS A 274 -2.05 -4.73 -6.40
CA LYS A 274 -1.86 -6.18 -6.58
C LYS A 274 -0.53 -6.64 -5.97
N ALA A 275 -0.21 -6.14 -4.78
CA ALA A 275 1.01 -6.49 -4.08
C ALA A 275 0.96 -7.97 -3.66
N ASP A 276 1.92 -8.75 -4.13
CA ASP A 276 2.16 -10.11 -3.66
C ASP A 276 3.00 -10.09 -2.37
N ILE A 277 3.88 -9.10 -2.22
CA ILE A 277 4.69 -8.87 -1.02
C ILE A 277 4.54 -7.42 -0.53
N CYS A 278 4.14 -7.24 0.71
CA CYS A 278 4.24 -5.97 1.42
C CYS A 278 5.66 -5.87 2.02
N GLN A 279 6.56 -5.13 1.39
CA GLN A 279 7.95 -4.94 1.84
C GLN A 279 8.13 -3.56 2.46
N LEU A 280 7.53 -3.37 3.64
CA LEU A 280 7.51 -2.12 4.43
C LEU A 280 8.16 -2.35 5.80
N GLY A 281 8.55 -1.31 6.53
CA GLY A 281 9.15 -1.47 7.87
C GLY A 281 8.24 -2.18 8.91
N VAL A 282 8.86 -2.71 9.97
CA VAL A 282 8.19 -3.43 11.07
C VAL A 282 7.07 -2.60 11.74
N ASP A 283 7.21 -1.28 11.75
CA ASP A 283 6.20 -0.34 12.24
C ASP A 283 4.88 -0.40 11.45
N GLN A 284 4.92 -0.87 10.20
CA GLN A 284 3.75 -1.04 9.32
C GLN A 284 3.03 -2.39 9.53
N ARG A 285 3.55 -3.27 10.41
CA ARG A 285 3.02 -4.64 10.62
C ARG A 285 1.52 -4.68 10.87
N LYS A 286 0.96 -3.76 11.66
CA LYS A 286 -0.44 -3.82 12.07
C LYS A 286 -1.43 -3.66 10.92
N VAL A 287 -1.12 -2.80 9.93
CA VAL A 287 -1.97 -2.63 8.74
C VAL A 287 -1.72 -3.75 7.73
N ASN A 288 -0.49 -4.26 7.64
CA ASN A 288 -0.17 -5.44 6.85
C ASN A 288 -0.94 -6.69 7.35
N MET A 289 -1.05 -6.86 8.67
CA MET A 289 -1.89 -7.90 9.27
C MET A 289 -3.38 -7.64 9.07
N LEU A 290 -3.82 -6.37 9.08
CA LEU A 290 -5.20 -6.00 8.74
C LEU A 290 -5.55 -6.44 7.30
N ALA A 291 -4.63 -6.32 6.34
CA ALA A 291 -4.83 -6.81 4.97
C ALA A 291 -4.95 -8.34 4.92
N ARG A 292 -4.16 -9.07 5.71
CA ARG A 292 -4.29 -10.53 5.83
C ARG A 292 -5.62 -10.96 6.47
N GLU A 293 -6.06 -10.27 7.52
CA GLU A 293 -7.39 -10.47 8.13
C GLU A 293 -8.51 -10.16 7.14
N TYR A 294 -8.34 -9.12 6.31
CA TYR A 294 -9.32 -8.79 5.28
C TYR A 294 -9.48 -9.92 4.27
N CYS A 295 -8.38 -10.60 3.91
CA CYS A 295 -8.45 -11.77 3.03
C CYS A 295 -9.36 -12.86 3.60
N ASP A 296 -9.30 -13.11 4.92
CA ASP A 296 -10.17 -14.09 5.58
C ASP A 296 -11.64 -13.65 5.52
N HIS A 297 -11.93 -12.39 5.85
CA HIS A 297 -13.30 -11.86 5.77
C HIS A 297 -13.85 -11.88 4.35
N ALA A 298 -13.02 -11.59 3.34
CA ALA A 298 -13.40 -11.49 1.95
C ALA A 298 -13.29 -12.81 1.17
N ASN A 299 -12.94 -13.92 1.83
CA ASN A 299 -12.69 -15.22 1.20
C ASN A 299 -11.63 -15.18 0.07
N ILE A 300 -10.62 -14.31 0.21
CA ILE A 300 -9.49 -14.21 -0.71
C ILE A 300 -8.44 -15.26 -0.28
N LYS A 301 -8.23 -16.26 -1.14
CA LYS A 301 -7.33 -17.39 -0.81
C LYS A 301 -5.85 -17.00 -0.74
N ARG A 302 -5.42 -16.08 -1.60
CA ARG A 302 -4.02 -15.68 -1.70
C ARG A 302 -3.79 -14.44 -0.86
N LYS A 303 -3.15 -14.62 0.28
CA LYS A 303 -2.75 -13.52 1.16
C LYS A 303 -1.46 -12.86 0.67
N PRO A 304 -1.27 -11.56 0.92
CA PRO A 304 0.01 -10.91 0.69
C PRO A 304 1.04 -11.45 1.68
N VAL A 305 2.25 -11.75 1.20
CA VAL A 305 3.40 -12.03 2.06
C VAL A 305 3.80 -10.72 2.73
N ILE A 306 3.99 -10.72 4.05
CA ILE A 306 4.53 -9.55 4.75
C ILE A 306 6.02 -9.79 4.97
N LEU A 307 6.86 -8.90 4.46
CA LEU A 307 8.31 -8.98 4.57
C LEU A 307 8.83 -7.68 5.17
N SER A 308 8.77 -7.58 6.50
CA SER A 308 9.10 -6.36 7.23
C SER A 308 10.55 -6.28 7.66
#